data_AF-A0A7V7MNC8-F1
#
_entry.id   AF-A0A7V7MNC8-F1
#
_cell.length_a   1.000
_cell.length_b   1.000
_cell.length_c   1.000
_cell.angle_alpha   90.00
_cell.angle_beta   90.00
_cell.angle_gamma   90.00
#
_symmetry.space_group_name_H-M   'P 1'
#
loop_
_entity.id
_entity.type
_entity.pdbx_description
1 polymer ?
#
loop_
_entity_poly.entity_id
_entity_poly.type
_entity_poly.pdbx_seq_one_letter_code
_entity_poly.pdbx_strand_id
1 'polypeptide(L)'
;MSTKFRAARFIKEFLSVEIVEVSSNHETSQLKVSVGNSEVDLVEVWAWVTPSVSIGNRGLAVWGGINLYFGSHNGPLRKKRFEDEILAAYELKSSWCVITELSVFVISSLDGTEKSRFDCEDVIVSHRWLGNNLFLQDFSQKKVKLEIDP
;
A
#
# COMPACT_ATOMS: atom_id res chain seq x y z
N MET A 1 -17.42 2.87 -25.71
CA MET A 1 -16.95 3.04 -24.32
C MET A 1 -15.66 3.85 -24.35
N SER A 2 -15.53 4.86 -23.51
CA SER A 2 -14.30 5.65 -23.37
C SER A 2 -13.30 4.87 -22.53
N THR A 3 -12.18 4.43 -23.11
CA THR A 3 -11.06 3.84 -22.37
C THR A 3 -10.47 4.91 -21.45
N LYS A 4 -10.69 4.79 -20.14
CA LYS A 4 -10.06 5.69 -19.16
C LYS A 4 -8.63 5.21 -18.93
N PHE A 5 -7.67 5.86 -19.58
CA PHE A 5 -6.26 5.64 -19.31
C PHE A 5 -5.89 6.22 -17.94
N ARG A 6 -5.22 5.43 -17.10
CA ARG A 6 -4.70 5.88 -15.80
C ARG A 6 -3.18 5.94 -15.84
N ALA A 7 -2.62 7.10 -15.51
CA ALA A 7 -1.20 7.25 -15.26
C ALA A 7 -1.00 8.22 -14.09
N ALA A 8 -0.05 7.89 -13.22
CA ALA A 8 0.37 8.74 -12.12
C ALA A 8 1.88 8.63 -11.91
N ARG A 9 2.51 9.75 -11.55
CA ARG A 9 3.92 9.81 -11.16
C ARG A 9 4.01 10.40 -9.76
N PHE A 10 4.73 9.71 -8.88
CA PHE A 10 4.97 10.09 -7.50
C PHE A 10 6.47 10.37 -7.35
N ILE A 11 6.82 11.44 -6.62
CA ILE A 11 8.21 11.84 -6.41
C ILE A 11 8.45 11.98 -4.90
N LYS A 12 9.46 11.28 -4.40
CA LYS A 12 9.96 11.42 -3.03
C LYS A 12 11.47 11.64 -3.10
N GLU A 13 11.92 12.81 -2.67
CA GLU A 13 13.33 13.23 -2.81
C GLU A 13 13.81 13.11 -4.26
N PHE A 14 14.81 12.26 -4.53
CA PHE A 14 15.36 12.01 -5.85
C PHE A 14 14.81 10.74 -6.53
N LEU A 15 13.82 10.10 -5.92
CA LEU A 15 13.19 8.88 -6.44
C LEU A 15 11.84 9.20 -7.08
N SER A 16 11.63 8.69 -8.31
CA SER A 16 10.34 8.75 -9.00
C SER A 16 9.75 7.35 -9.09
N VAL A 17 8.44 7.24 -8.83
CA VAL A 17 7.67 6.03 -9.04
C VAL A 17 6.54 6.35 -10.01
N GLU A 18 6.43 5.58 -11.07
CA GLU A 18 5.40 5.72 -12.10
C GLU A 18 4.49 4.50 -12.10
N ILE A 19 3.20 4.77 -12.22
CA ILE A 19 2.17 3.75 -12.43
C ILE A 19 1.43 4.10 -13.70
N VAL A 20 1.41 3.17 -14.64
CA VAL A 20 0.75 3.34 -15.95
C VAL A 20 -0.14 2.13 -16.22
N GLU A 21 -1.42 2.36 -16.48
CA GLU A 21 -2.32 1.31 -16.95
C GLU A 21 -1.91 0.85 -18.35
N VAL A 22 -1.66 -0.46 -18.49
CA VAL A 22 -1.28 -1.09 -19.77
C VAL A 22 -2.41 -1.93 -20.35
N SER A 23 -3.31 -2.45 -19.52
CA SER A 23 -4.52 -3.14 -19.94
C SER A 23 -5.60 -3.06 -18.86
N SER A 24 -6.86 -3.11 -19.27
CA SER A 24 -7.99 -3.16 -18.34
C SER A 24 -9.17 -3.93 -18.94
N ASN A 25 -9.96 -4.56 -18.06
CA ASN A 25 -11.26 -5.13 -18.36
C ASN A 25 -12.29 -4.61 -17.33
N HIS A 26 -13.48 -5.21 -17.28
CA HIS A 26 -14.55 -4.75 -16.37
C HIS A 26 -14.27 -5.03 -14.89
N GLU A 27 -13.36 -5.94 -14.56
CA GLU A 27 -13.06 -6.39 -13.20
C GLU A 27 -11.69 -5.92 -12.73
N THR A 28 -10.67 -6.05 -13.56
CA THR A 28 -9.27 -5.79 -13.21
C THR A 28 -8.58 -4.84 -14.17
N SER A 29 -7.47 -4.30 -13.71
CA SER A 29 -6.56 -3.51 -14.53
C SER A 29 -5.13 -3.83 -14.19
N GLN A 30 -4.34 -4.01 -15.24
CA GLN A 30 -2.91 -4.24 -15.13
C GLN A 30 -2.19 -2.91 -15.23
N LEU A 31 -1.39 -2.64 -14.22
CA LEU A 31 -0.62 -1.43 -14.09
C LEU A 31 0.86 -1.79 -14.12
N LYS A 32 1.60 -1.13 -15.01
CA LYS A 32 3.05 -1.15 -15.01
C LYS A 32 3.58 -0.22 -13.95
N VAL A 33 4.45 -0.74 -13.08
CA VAL A 33 5.13 0.03 -12.03
C VAL A 33 6.60 0.20 -12.43
N SER A 34 7.07 1.43 -12.44
CA SER A 34 8.47 1.77 -12.74
C SER A 34 9.06 2.67 -11.66
N VAL A 35 10.34 2.50 -11.37
CA VAL A 35 11.10 3.29 -10.39
C VAL A 35 12.31 3.91 -11.11
N GLY A 36 12.33 5.23 -11.22
CA GLY A 36 13.30 5.93 -12.07
C GLY A 36 13.21 5.42 -13.52
N ASN A 37 14.32 4.89 -14.04
CA ASN A 37 14.39 4.34 -15.40
C ASN A 37 14.23 2.81 -15.44
N SER A 38 13.94 2.18 -14.29
CA SER A 38 13.82 0.73 -14.18
C SER A 38 12.35 0.33 -14.10
N GLU A 39 11.95 -0.55 -15.01
CA GLU A 39 10.68 -1.27 -14.87
C GLU A 39 10.81 -2.28 -13.73
N VAL A 40 9.87 -2.25 -12.80
CA VAL A 40 9.90 -3.11 -11.61
C VAL A 40 8.98 -4.31 -11.81
N ASP A 41 7.69 -4.08 -12.08
CA ASP A 41 6.71 -5.16 -12.17
C ASP A 41 5.39 -4.73 -12.83
N LEU A 42 4.55 -5.72 -13.14
CA LEU A 42 3.14 -5.56 -13.46
C LEU A 42 2.31 -5.91 -12.23
N VAL A 43 1.47 -4.98 -11.80
CA VAL A 43 0.53 -5.18 -10.69
C VAL A 43 -0.90 -5.21 -11.19
N GLU A 44 -1.76 -5.97 -10.54
CA GLU A 44 -3.18 -6.08 -10.88
C GLU A 44 -4.03 -5.54 -9.75
N VAL A 45 -4.88 -4.57 -10.06
CA VAL A 45 -5.86 -3.99 -9.14
C VAL A 45 -7.25 -4.09 -9.72
N TRP A 46 -8.29 -3.89 -8.91
CA TRP A 46 -9.65 -3.80 -9.42
C TRP A 46 -9.83 -2.57 -10.33
N ALA A 47 -10.58 -2.74 -11.41
CA ALA A 47 -10.73 -1.73 -12.45
C ALA A 47 -11.33 -0.42 -11.93
N TRP A 48 -12.21 -0.50 -10.92
CA TRP A 48 -12.87 0.66 -10.31
C TRP A 48 -12.09 1.33 -9.18
N VAL A 49 -10.99 0.74 -8.70
CA VAL A 49 -10.22 1.30 -7.58
C VAL A 49 -9.09 2.20 -8.08
N THR A 50 -8.84 3.30 -7.37
CA THR A 50 -7.67 4.14 -7.63
C THR A 50 -6.43 3.49 -7.00
N PRO A 51 -5.40 3.15 -7.78
CA PRO A 51 -4.17 2.60 -7.21
C PRO A 51 -3.46 3.64 -6.35
N SER A 52 -2.85 3.18 -5.27
CA SER A 52 -2.11 4.01 -4.32
C SER A 52 -0.69 3.49 -4.14
N VAL A 53 0.22 4.38 -3.74
CA VAL A 53 1.65 4.09 -3.62
C VAL A 53 2.22 4.61 -2.31
N SER A 54 3.10 3.83 -1.71
CA SER A 54 3.98 4.24 -0.63
C SER A 54 5.43 4.07 -1.05
N ILE A 55 6.21 5.14 -0.89
CA ILE A 55 7.64 5.15 -1.23
C ILE A 55 8.43 5.16 0.08
N GLY A 56 8.93 3.99 0.46
CA GLY A 56 9.86 3.81 1.57
C GLY A 56 11.29 4.24 1.21
N ASN A 57 12.18 4.14 2.19
CA ASN A 57 13.61 4.37 2.01
C ASN A 57 14.30 3.18 1.31
N ARG A 58 13.81 1.94 1.49
CA ARG A 58 14.40 0.74 0.86
C ARG A 58 13.48 0.06 -0.14
N GLY A 59 12.19 0.30 -0.04
CA GLY A 59 11.20 -0.36 -0.88
C GLY A 59 10.02 0.50 -1.22
N LEU A 60 9.14 -0.08 -2.02
CA LEU A 60 7.89 0.51 -2.43
C LEU A 60 6.75 -0.45 -2.14
N ALA A 61 5.57 0.11 -1.93
CA ALA A 61 4.32 -0.62 -1.88
C ALA A 61 3.31 0.03 -2.83
N VAL A 62 2.58 -0.79 -3.58
CA VAL A 62 1.48 -0.38 -4.46
C VAL A 62 0.26 -1.20 -4.07
N TRP A 63 -0.90 -0.57 -3.95
CA TRP A 63 -2.13 -1.28 -3.64
C TRP A 63 -3.35 -0.72 -4.35
N GLY A 64 -4.40 -1.52 -4.38
CA GLY A 64 -5.74 -1.14 -4.80
C GLY A 64 -6.76 -2.15 -4.27
N GLY A 65 -7.70 -1.67 -3.45
CA GLY A 65 -8.63 -2.52 -2.72
C GLY A 65 -7.86 -3.37 -1.72
N ILE A 66 -8.02 -4.68 -1.83
CA ILE A 66 -7.44 -5.66 -0.88
C ILE A 66 -6.07 -6.23 -1.30
N ASN A 67 -5.56 -5.85 -2.47
CA ASN A 67 -4.30 -6.38 -3.00
C ASN A 67 -3.15 -5.41 -2.74
N LEU A 68 -2.12 -5.88 -2.04
CA LEU A 68 -0.85 -5.19 -1.81
C LEU A 68 0.26 -5.84 -2.64
N TYR A 69 1.04 -5.01 -3.31
CA TYR A 69 2.28 -5.36 -3.98
C TYR A 69 3.43 -4.63 -3.31
N PHE A 70 4.45 -5.33 -2.84
CA PHE A 70 5.55 -4.71 -2.09
C PHE A 70 6.90 -5.37 -2.37
N GLY A 71 7.97 -4.59 -2.32
CA GLY A 71 9.31 -5.08 -2.62
C GLY A 71 10.37 -3.99 -2.47
N SER A 72 11.61 -4.32 -2.83
CA SER A 72 12.67 -3.33 -2.94
C SER A 72 12.49 -2.50 -4.21
N HIS A 73 13.08 -1.30 -4.26
CA HIS A 73 12.97 -0.39 -5.41
C HIS A 73 13.42 -0.97 -6.75
N ASN A 74 14.34 -1.95 -6.71
CA ASN A 74 14.95 -2.56 -7.90
C ASN A 74 14.69 -4.07 -7.98
N GLY A 75 13.74 -4.60 -7.21
CA GLY A 75 13.44 -6.03 -7.14
C GLY A 75 12.00 -6.32 -7.51
N PRO A 76 11.66 -7.60 -7.79
CA PRO A 76 10.29 -7.99 -8.09
C PRO A 76 9.36 -7.67 -6.91
N LEU A 77 8.13 -7.30 -7.23
CA LEU A 77 7.11 -7.06 -6.21
C LEU A 77 6.45 -8.36 -5.81
N ARG A 78 6.16 -8.48 -4.52
CA ARG A 78 5.43 -9.62 -3.95
C ARG A 78 3.99 -9.22 -3.72
N LYS A 79 3.06 -10.14 -4.01
CA LYS A 79 1.63 -9.93 -3.78
C LYS A 79 1.22 -10.49 -2.41
N LYS A 80 0.50 -9.71 -1.62
CA LYS A 80 -0.26 -10.17 -0.45
C LYS A 80 -1.69 -9.64 -0.55
N ARG A 81 -2.65 -10.51 -0.25
CA ARG A 81 -4.08 -10.17 -0.22
C ARG A 81 -4.54 -10.04 1.23
N PHE A 82 -5.36 -9.05 1.50
CA PHE A 82 -5.99 -8.80 2.80
C PHE A 82 -7.49 -9.11 2.73
N GLU A 83 -8.12 -9.15 3.91
CA GLU A 83 -9.57 -9.40 4.05
C GLU A 83 -10.38 -8.13 3.72
N ASP A 84 -9.87 -6.95 4.13
CA ASP A 84 -10.51 -5.65 3.93
C ASP A 84 -9.67 -4.71 3.06
N GLU A 85 -10.28 -3.59 2.64
CA GLU A 85 -9.62 -2.58 1.81
C GLU A 85 -8.40 -1.98 2.54
N ILE A 86 -7.30 -1.84 1.79
CA ILE A 86 -6.06 -1.25 2.29
C ILE A 86 -6.18 0.28 2.20
N LEU A 87 -6.10 0.94 3.35
CA LEU A 87 -6.11 2.40 3.47
C LEU A 87 -4.72 2.98 3.26
N ALA A 88 -3.70 2.35 3.84
CA ALA A 88 -2.32 2.81 3.73
C ALA A 88 -1.29 1.70 4.00
N ALA A 89 -0.09 1.90 3.45
CA ALA A 89 1.09 1.10 3.79
C ALA A 89 2.27 2.03 4.13
N TYR A 90 2.98 1.74 5.22
CA TYR A 90 4.13 2.50 5.70
C TYR A 90 5.34 1.59 5.85
N GLU A 91 6.49 2.01 5.31
CA GLU A 91 7.72 1.25 5.47
C GLU A 91 8.27 1.42 6.89
N LEU A 92 8.59 0.30 7.53
CA LEU A 92 9.35 0.21 8.79
C LEU A 92 10.78 -0.29 8.50
N LYS A 93 11.62 -0.50 9.52
CA LYS A 93 13.02 -0.94 9.39
C LYS A 93 13.18 -2.28 8.66
N SER A 94 12.32 -3.25 8.91
CA SER A 94 12.40 -4.58 8.26
C SER A 94 11.03 -5.11 7.84
N SER A 95 10.05 -4.22 7.82
CA SER A 95 8.64 -4.57 7.77
C SER A 95 7.83 -3.49 7.08
N TRP A 96 6.57 -3.81 6.80
CA TRP A 96 5.56 -2.86 6.40
C TRP A 96 4.46 -2.83 7.46
N CYS A 97 4.06 -1.64 7.89
CA CYS A 97 2.81 -1.43 8.60
C CYS A 97 1.72 -1.19 7.56
N VAL A 98 0.73 -2.08 7.49
CA VAL A 98 -0.39 -2.02 6.55
C VAL A 98 -1.65 -1.77 7.35
N ILE A 99 -2.39 -0.73 6.98
CA ILE A 99 -3.65 -0.35 7.59
C ILE A 99 -4.75 -0.75 6.63
N THR A 100 -5.64 -1.64 7.07
CA THR A 100 -6.88 -1.97 6.38
C THR A 100 -8.06 -1.27 7.06
N GLU A 101 -9.27 -1.44 6.54
CA GLU A 101 -10.47 -0.84 7.14
C GLU A 101 -10.67 -1.23 8.62
N LEU A 102 -10.37 -2.48 8.98
CA LEU A 102 -10.64 -3.01 10.32
C LEU A 102 -9.40 -3.45 11.10
N SER A 103 -8.21 -3.40 10.52
CA SER A 103 -7.02 -3.93 11.18
C SER A 103 -5.75 -3.15 10.82
N VAL A 104 -4.75 -3.26 11.70
CA VAL A 104 -3.37 -2.86 11.41
C VAL A 104 -2.48 -4.09 11.46
N PHE A 105 -1.78 -4.35 10.36
CA PHE A 105 -0.83 -5.45 10.22
C PHE A 105 0.59 -4.93 10.23
N VAL A 106 1.49 -5.68 10.85
CA VAL A 106 2.93 -5.56 10.59
C VAL A 106 3.35 -6.82 9.84
N ILE A 107 3.79 -6.66 8.60
CA ILE A 107 4.24 -7.76 7.75
C ILE A 107 5.75 -7.64 7.51
N SER A 108 6.40 -8.77 7.30
CA SER A 108 7.80 -8.83 6.89
C SER A 108 7.99 -8.27 5.47
N SER A 109 9.00 -7.42 5.30
CA SER A 109 9.35 -6.87 3.97
C SER A 109 9.93 -7.91 3.01
N LEU A 110 10.40 -9.05 3.53
CA LEU A 110 11.07 -10.09 2.75
C LEU A 110 10.11 -11.10 2.12
N ASP A 111 9.05 -11.47 2.83
CA ASP A 111 8.17 -12.59 2.46
C ASP A 111 6.69 -12.29 2.70
N GLY A 112 6.34 -11.14 3.30
CA GLY A 112 4.95 -10.79 3.60
C GLY A 112 4.33 -11.57 4.76
N THR A 113 5.14 -12.35 5.48
CA THR A 113 4.70 -13.07 6.68
C THR A 113 4.22 -12.06 7.73
N GLU A 114 3.06 -12.31 8.31
CA GLU A 114 2.51 -11.48 9.38
C GLU A 114 3.35 -11.65 10.65
N LYS A 115 3.81 -10.53 11.20
CA LYS A 115 4.55 -10.48 12.48
C LYS A 115 3.64 -10.10 13.63
N SER A 116 2.67 -9.22 13.38
CA SER A 116 1.65 -8.82 14.36
C SER A 116 0.42 -8.27 13.67
N ARG A 117 -0.70 -8.31 14.39
CA ARG A 117 -2.00 -7.78 13.97
C ARG A 117 -2.67 -7.09 15.16
N PHE A 118 -3.33 -5.97 14.89
CA PHE A 118 -4.21 -5.29 15.81
C PHE A 118 -5.57 -5.13 15.12
N ASP A 119 -6.63 -5.62 15.76
CA ASP A 119 -8.00 -5.53 15.25
C ASP A 119 -8.73 -4.35 15.88
N CYS A 120 -9.43 -3.59 15.05
CA CYS A 120 -10.31 -2.51 15.45
C CYS A 120 -11.75 -3.02 15.56
N GLU A 121 -12.51 -2.42 16.48
CA GLU A 121 -13.93 -2.74 16.67
C GLU A 121 -14.82 -2.06 15.61
N ASP A 122 -14.29 -1.07 14.89
CA ASP A 122 -15.00 -0.22 13.94
C ASP A 122 -14.05 0.22 12.81
N VAL A 123 -14.60 0.74 11.71
CA VAL A 123 -13.84 1.10 10.51
C VAL A 123 -12.95 2.32 10.79
N ILE A 124 -11.66 2.17 10.44
CA ILE A 124 -10.66 3.23 10.49
C ILE A 124 -10.97 4.26 9.40
N VAL A 125 -11.16 5.52 9.79
CA VAL A 125 -11.42 6.63 8.86
C VAL A 125 -10.26 7.61 8.76
N SER A 126 -9.31 7.54 9.69
CA SER A 126 -8.13 8.41 9.69
C SER A 126 -6.98 7.74 10.42
N HIS A 127 -5.78 7.96 9.88
CA HIS A 127 -4.54 7.46 10.43
C HIS A 127 -3.44 8.51 10.27
N ARG A 128 -2.55 8.61 11.26
CA ARG A 128 -1.38 9.49 11.20
C ARG A 128 -0.23 8.99 12.07
N TRP A 129 0.99 9.26 11.63
CA TRP A 129 2.20 8.99 12.39
C TRP A 129 2.67 10.22 13.15
N LEU A 130 3.11 10.03 14.39
CA LEU A 130 3.87 11.02 15.18
C LEU A 130 4.99 10.30 15.93
N GLY A 131 6.23 10.48 15.45
CA GLY A 131 7.36 9.68 15.91
C GLY A 131 7.13 8.19 15.65
N ASN A 132 7.32 7.35 16.66
CA ASN A 132 7.11 5.90 16.58
C ASN A 132 5.67 5.46 16.90
N ASN A 133 4.73 6.40 16.91
CA ASN A 133 3.34 6.13 17.29
C ASN A 133 2.42 6.33 16.11
N LEU A 134 1.59 5.32 15.86
CA LEU A 134 0.48 5.37 14.93
C LEU A 134 -0.79 5.76 15.69
N PHE A 135 -1.44 6.83 15.26
CA PHE A 135 -2.73 7.26 15.77
C PHE A 135 -3.80 6.91 14.76
N LEU A 136 -4.83 6.21 15.23
CA LEU A 136 -6.00 5.81 14.45
C LEU A 136 -7.24 6.52 14.99
N GLN A 137 -8.20 6.75 14.12
CA GLN A 137 -9.53 7.22 14.48
C GLN A 137 -10.60 6.46 13.68
N ASP A 138 -11.68 6.07 14.37
CA ASP A 138 -12.83 5.39 13.79
C ASP A 138 -14.01 6.34 13.49
N PHE A 139 -15.08 5.83 12.89
CA PHE A 139 -16.32 6.60 12.62
C PHE A 139 -16.95 7.18 13.89
N SER A 140 -16.85 6.45 15.00
CA SER A 140 -17.31 6.86 16.33
C SER A 140 -16.43 7.93 16.99
N GLN A 141 -15.41 8.43 16.28
CA GLN A 141 -14.41 9.42 16.73
C GLN A 141 -13.51 8.93 17.87
N LYS A 142 -13.53 7.64 18.22
CA LYS A 142 -12.61 7.02 19.19
C LYS A 142 -11.21 7.09 18.61
N LYS A 143 -10.23 7.38 19.46
CA LYS A 143 -8.82 7.49 19.07
C LYS A 143 -8.02 6.40 19.74
N VAL A 144 -7.26 5.65 18.94
CA VAL A 144 -6.35 4.61 19.41
C VAL A 144 -4.93 5.03 19.10
N LYS A 145 -4.03 4.84 20.06
CA LYS A 145 -2.59 5.04 19.90
C LYS A 145 -1.94 3.66 19.92
N LEU A 146 -1.24 3.33 18.85
CA LEU A 146 -0.42 2.13 18.73
C LEU A 146 1.06 2.52 18.76
N GLU A 147 1.83 1.85 19.60
CA GLU A 147 3.29 1.93 19.58
C GLU A 147 3.80 0.82 18.67
N ILE A 148 4.46 1.21 17.58
CA ILE A 148 4.94 0.28 16.56
C ILE A 148 6.45 0.48 16.48
N ASP A 149 7.18 -0.58 16.81
CA ASP A 149 8.64 -0.56 16.71
C ASP A 149 9.05 -0.53 15.22
N PRO A 150 9.74 0.54 14.76
CA PRO A 150 10.17 0.65 13.38
C PRO A 150 11.23 -0.41 13.01
#